data_AF-A0A2E8HGD1-F1
#
_entry.id   AF-A0A2E8HGD1-F1
#
_cell.length_a   1.000
_cell.length_b   1.000
_cell.length_c   1.000
_cell.angle_alpha   90.00
_cell.angle_beta   90.00
_cell.angle_gamma   90.00
#
_symmetry.space_group_name_H-M   'P 1'
#
loop_
_entity.id
_entity.type
_entity.pdbx_description
1 polymer ?
#
loop_
_entity_poly.entity_id
_entity_poly.type
_entity_poly.pdbx_seq_one_letter_code
_entity_poly.pdbx_strand_id
1 'polypeptide(L)' 'MDEERILQAIAELEKWEARRERVSARIEQGDGDASELDRIEEQVVHYERLLADMKRESLGSSDVSRTIARTGNP' A
#
# COMPACT_ATOMS: atom_id res chain seq x y z
N MET A 1 11.33 2.01 -12.17
CA MET A 1 10.04 2.74 -12.24
C MET A 1 9.04 2.17 -11.26
N ASP A 2 8.67 0.87 -11.36
CA ASP A 2 7.69 0.30 -10.42
C ASP A 2 8.24 0.12 -9.00
N GLU A 3 9.51 -0.28 -8.86
CA GLU A 3 10.16 -0.43 -7.56
C GLU A 3 10.23 0.90 -6.78
N GLU A 4 10.59 2.00 -7.44
CA GLU A 4 10.62 3.34 -6.84
C GLU A 4 9.22 3.79 -6.37
N ARG A 5 8.19 3.49 -7.16
CA ARG A 5 6.79 3.78 -6.79
C ARG A 5 6.32 2.93 -5.62
N ILE A 6 6.73 1.66 -5.57
CA ILE A 6 6.45 0.77 -4.43
C ILE A 6 7.14 1.30 -3.17
N LEU A 7 8.43 1.67 -3.25
CA LEU A 7 9.16 2.24 -2.12
C LEU A 7 8.53 3.55 -1.63
N GLN A 8 8.07 4.40 -2.55
CA GLN A 8 7.35 5.63 -2.19
C GLN A 8 6.02 5.32 -1.49
N ALA A 9 5.24 4.36 -1.98
CA ALA A 9 3.98 3.98 -1.36
C ALA A 9 4.19 3.34 0.03
N ILE A 10 5.25 2.57 0.23
CA ILE A 10 5.64 2.05 1.55
C ILE A 10 5.99 3.21 2.49
N ALA A 11 6.82 4.16 2.05
CA ALA A 11 7.21 5.30 2.88
C ALA A 11 6.01 6.19 3.27
N GLU A 12 5.00 6.33 2.39
CA GLU A 12 3.77 7.04 2.74
C GLU A 12 2.90 6.23 3.71
N LEU A 13 2.78 4.91 3.54
CA LEU A 13 2.08 4.03 4.48
C LEU A 13 2.68 4.16 5.89
N GLU A 14 4.00 4.04 6.02
CA GLU A 14 4.70 4.15 7.31
C GLU A 14 4.45 5.51 7.99
N LYS A 15 4.38 6.61 7.23
CA LYS A 15 4.04 7.94 7.76
C LYS A 15 2.61 7.98 8.30
N TRP A 16 1.66 7.36 7.61
CA TRP A 16 0.27 7.30 8.05
C TRP A 16 0.10 6.42 9.28
N GLU A 17 0.80 5.28 9.35
CA GLU A 17 0.84 4.42 10.55
C GLU A 17 1.44 5.14 11.76
N ALA A 18 2.57 5.84 11.59
CA ALA A 18 3.16 6.65 12.65
C ALA A 18 2.26 7.83 13.07
N ARG A 19 1.45 8.35 12.15
CA ARG A 19 0.43 9.36 12.48
C ARG A 19 -0.72 8.75 13.26
N ARG A 20 -1.21 7.57 12.85
CA ARG A 20 -2.26 6.81 13.53
C ARG A 20 -1.91 6.57 15.00
N GLU A 21 -0.69 6.10 15.27
CA GLU A 21 -0.22 5.85 16.64
C GLU A 21 -0.24 7.14 17.49
N ARG A 22 0.30 8.24 16.97
CA ARG A 22 0.28 9.54 17.67
C ARG A 22 -1.13 10.08 17.92
N VAL A 23 -2.06 9.87 16.98
CA VAL A 23 -3.45 10.32 17.12
C VAL A 23 -4.20 9.44 18.11
N SER A 24 -4.04 8.11 18.04
CA SER A 24 -4.59 7.18 19.02
C SER A 24 -4.15 7.53 20.43
N ALA A 25 -2.85 7.76 20.64
CA ALA A 25 -2.32 8.16 21.94
C ALA A 25 -2.92 9.47 22.47
N ARG A 26 -3.19 10.46 21.60
CA ARG A 26 -3.87 11.71 21.98
C ARG A 26 -5.34 11.50 22.32
N ILE A 27 -6.04 10.64 21.56
CA ILE A 27 -7.44 10.27 21.83
C ILE A 27 -7.55 9.58 23.20
N GLU A 28 -6.65 8.65 23.50
CA GLU A 28 -6.60 7.97 24.79
C GLU A 28 -6.36 8.93 25.97
N GLN A 29 -5.62 10.02 25.73
CA GLN A 29 -5.41 11.09 26.71
C GLN A 29 -6.58 12.09 26.79
N GLY A 30 -7.60 11.94 25.95
CA GLY A 30 -8.78 12.81 25.92
C GLY A 30 -8.60 14.11 25.13
N ASP A 31 -7.50 14.27 24.38
CA ASP A 31 -7.14 15.47 23.62
C ASP A 31 -7.16 15.23 22.09
N GLY A 32 -7.76 14.13 21.65
CA GLY A 32 -7.78 13.70 20.25
C GLY A 32 -9.17 13.71 19.62
N ASP A 33 -9.21 13.90 18.30
CA ASP A 33 -10.42 13.84 17.49
C ASP A 33 -10.57 12.44 16.85
N ALA A 34 -11.62 11.70 17.23
CA ALA A 34 -11.91 10.39 16.66
C ALA A 34 -12.12 10.44 15.14
N SER A 35 -12.67 11.53 14.60
CA SER A 35 -12.83 11.70 13.16
C SER A 35 -11.50 11.91 12.43
N GLU A 36 -10.46 12.40 13.13
CA GLU A 36 -9.10 12.44 12.58
C GLU A 36 -8.56 11.03 12.42
N LEU A 37 -8.79 10.16 13.41
CA LEU A 37 -8.36 8.76 13.36
C LEU A 37 -9.04 8.02 12.20
N ASP A 38 -10.35 8.21 12.01
CA ASP A 38 -11.08 7.60 10.89
C ASP A 38 -10.49 7.99 9.53
N ARG A 39 -10.19 9.28 9.32
CA ARG A 39 -9.54 9.75 8.08
C ARG A 39 -8.14 9.16 7.89
N ILE A 40 -7.40 8.95 8.97
CA ILE A 40 -6.08 8.31 8.92
C ILE A 40 -6.21 6.83 8.54
N GLU A 41 -7.17 6.11 9.13
CA GLU A 41 -7.44 4.71 8.80
C GLU A 41 -7.82 4.55 7.32
N GLU A 42 -8.61 5.46 6.75
CA GLU A 42 -8.92 5.47 5.32
C GLU A 42 -7.66 5.58 4.45
N GLN A 43 -6.67 6.39 4.86
CA GLN A 43 -5.40 6.53 4.15
C GLN A 43 -4.53 5.28 4.28
N VAL A 44 -4.46 4.68 5.48
CA VAL A 44 -3.75 3.39 5.69
C VAL A 44 -4.31 2.33 4.76
N VAL A 45 -5.64 2.13 4.77
CA VAL A 45 -6.31 1.14 3.92
C VAL A 45 -6.09 1.43 2.42
N HIS A 46 -6.04 2.71 2.03
CA HIS A 46 -5.74 3.08 0.65
C HIS A 46 -4.35 2.59 0.21
N TYR A 47 -3.31 2.87 1.00
CA TYR A 47 -1.93 2.48 0.65
C TYR A 47 -1.71 0.97 0.75
N GLU A 48 -2.32 0.28 1.73
CA GLU A 48 -2.29 -1.19 1.81
C GLU A 48 -2.85 -1.84 0.54
N ARG A 49 -4.01 -1.35 0.05
CA ARG A 49 -4.63 -1.85 -1.18
C ARG A 49 -3.76 -1.54 -2.40
N LEU A 50 -3.25 -0.32 -2.51
CA LEU A 50 -2.36 0.09 -3.60
C LEU A 50 -1.13 -0.82 -3.69
N LEU A 51 -0.49 -1.11 -2.56
CA LEU A 51 0.68 -1.99 -2.49
C LEU A 51 0.34 -3.43 -2.87
N ALA A 52 -0.81 -3.95 -2.42
CA ALA A 52 -1.29 -5.27 -2.80
C ALA A 52 -1.55 -5.38 -4.32
N ASP A 53 -2.11 -4.33 -4.91
CA ASP A 53 -2.36 -4.24 -6.35
C ASP A 53 -1.05 -4.20 -7.14
N MET A 54 -0.11 -3.32 -6.76
CA MET A 54 1.22 -3.24 -7.37
C MET A 54 1.98 -4.56 -7.30
N LYS A 55 1.91 -5.27 -6.16
CA LYS A 55 2.51 -6.60 -5.99
C LYS A 55 1.89 -7.64 -6.93
N ARG A 56 0.57 -7.59 -7.11
CA ARG A 56 -0.15 -8.48 -8.02
C ARG A 56 0.22 -8.22 -9.48
N GLU A 57 0.32 -6.95 -9.86
CA GLU A 57 0.73 -6.54 -11.22
C GLU A 57 2.17 -6.99 -11.53
N SER A 58 3.10 -6.84 -10.59
CA SER A 58 4.49 -7.27 -10.79
C SER A 58 4.63 -8.79 -10.98
N LEU A 59 3.81 -9.57 -10.27
CA LEU A 59 3.76 -11.04 -10.41
C LEU A 59 3.03 -11.47 -11.69
N GLY A 60 1.87 -10.87 -12.00
CA GLY A 60 1.05 -11.23 -13.17
C GLY A 60 1.69 -10.88 -14.52
N SER A 61 2.49 -9.81 -14.58
CA SER A 61 3.27 -9.45 -15.78
C SER A 61 4.35 -10.49 -16.12
N SER A 62 4.91 -11.16 -15.11
CA SER A 62 5.92 -12.21 -15.31
C SER A 62 5.36 -13.54 -15.84
N ASP A 63 4.08 -13.86 -15.60
CA ASP A 63 3.48 -15.14 -16.02
C ASP A 63 2.90 -15.11 -17.45
N VAL A 64 2.40 -13.97 -17.93
CA VAL A 64 1.91 -13.84 -19.32
C VAL A 64 3.06 -13.91 -20.33
N SER A 65 4.22 -13.33 -20.01
CA SER A 65 5.41 -13.35 -20.87
C SER A 65 6.02 -14.76 -21.03
N ARG A 66 5.83 -15.64 -20.04
CA ARG A 66 6.38 -17.01 -20.05
C ARG A 66 5.53 -17.99 -20.86
N THR A 67 4.26 -17.67 -21.12
CA THR A 67 3.33 -18.54 -21.85
C THR A 67 3.44 -18.39 -23.37
N ILE A 68 3.75 -17.18 -23.87
CA ILE A 68 3.85 -16.94 -25.33
C ILE A 68 5.14 -17.53 -25.93
N ALA A 69 6.19 -17.75 -25.14
CA ALA A 69 7.47 -18.29 -25.60
C ALA A 69 7.49 -19.82 -25.86
N ARG A 70 6.39 -20.56 -25.61
CA ARG A 70 6.34 -22.03 -25.80
C ARG A 70 5.44 -22.54 -26.94
N THR A 71 4.81 -21.66 -27.71
CA THR A 71 4.05 -22.04 -28.93
C THR A 71 4.78 -21.64 -30.21
N GLY A 72 6.09 -21.86 -30.25
CA GLY A 72 6.89 -21.84 -31.48
C GLY A 72 7.33 -23.25 -31.83
N ASN A 73 6.50 -23.97 -32.59
CA ASN A 73 6.89 -25.20 -33.27
C ASN A 73 6.69 -25.00 -34.79
N PRO A 74 7.69 -25.37 -35.58
CA PRO A 74 7.47 -26.36 -36.65
C PRO A 74 8.08 -27.71 -36.30
#